data_AF-A0A3S0ISD5-F1
#
_entry.id   AF-A0A3S0ISD5-F1
#
_cell.length_a   1.000
_cell.length_b   1.000
_cell.length_c   1.000
_cell.angle_alpha   90.00
_cell.angle_beta   90.00
_cell.angle_gamma   90.00
#
_symmetry.space_group_name_H-M   'P 1'
#
loop_
_entity.id
_entity.type
_entity.pdbx_description
1 polymer ?
#
loop_
_entity_poly.entity_id
_entity_poly.type
_entity_poly.pdbx_seq_one_letter_code
_entity_poly.pdbx_strand_id
1 'polypeptide(L)'
;MPHSFLRRLPVLAALLLTLPAAAQKYRTALGVRLGSGNYGLTAQQKIFEKTTLEGIALLRSREVTGTVLIERHFPILGPSLNYYFGAGAHAGRHKDFGAVGGFDAMVGAEWKLPILPFVVAADFKPSFELNNDEWLRFPTAVSVRYVLIKEKTSFMGGIFERDKDKKRDKKKEKSRSGGGLFGN
;
A
#
# COMPACT_ATOMS: atom_id res chain seq x y z
N MET A 1 10.07 45.78 -19.73
CA MET A 1 9.01 45.37 -18.77
C MET A 1 8.33 44.10 -19.30
N PRO A 2 8.01 43.08 -18.49
CA PRO A 2 8.85 42.36 -17.52
C PRO A 2 9.02 40.86 -17.91
N HIS A 3 10.26 40.36 -17.93
CA HIS A 3 10.59 38.92 -18.07
C HIS A 3 10.78 38.24 -16.70
N SER A 4 9.85 38.44 -15.76
CA SER A 4 10.01 37.95 -14.37
C SER A 4 9.21 36.69 -14.03
N PHE A 5 8.42 36.12 -14.96
CA PHE A 5 7.58 34.94 -14.67
C PHE A 5 8.30 33.58 -14.80
N LEU A 6 9.34 33.46 -15.63
CA LEU A 6 9.98 32.17 -15.91
C LEU A 6 10.93 31.67 -14.80
N ARG A 7 11.35 32.55 -13.88
CA ARG A 7 12.38 32.23 -12.88
C ARG A 7 11.82 31.62 -11.58
N ARG A 8 10.50 31.58 -11.40
CA ARG A 8 9.83 31.00 -10.22
C ARG A 8 9.37 29.56 -10.40
N LEU A 9 9.44 29.03 -11.63
CA LEU A 9 9.03 27.66 -11.96
C LEU A 9 9.90 26.54 -11.34
N PRO A 10 11.22 26.69 -11.10
CA PRO A 10 12.00 25.58 -10.53
C PRO A 10 11.84 25.45 -9.00
N VAL A 11 11.36 26.49 -8.32
CA VAL A 11 11.17 26.46 -6.84
C VAL A 11 9.91 25.70 -6.46
N LEU A 12 8.85 25.76 -7.27
CA LEU A 12 7.62 24.98 -7.05
C LEU A 12 7.82 23.48 -7.38
N ALA A 13 8.67 23.16 -8.36
CA ALA A 13 9.01 21.78 -8.72
C ALA A 13 9.95 21.11 -7.69
N ALA A 14 10.85 21.87 -7.07
CA ALA A 14 11.74 21.36 -6.03
C ALA A 14 11.03 21.09 -4.69
N LEU A 15 9.92 21.78 -4.40
CA LEU A 15 9.15 21.59 -3.17
C LEU A 15 8.26 20.34 -3.18
N LEU A 16 8.02 19.74 -4.35
CA LEU A 16 7.26 18.50 -4.52
C LEU A 16 8.12 17.22 -4.33
N LEU A 17 9.44 17.37 -4.16
CA LEU A 17 10.37 16.23 -4.05
C LEU A 17 10.88 15.98 -2.62
N THR A 18 10.45 16.77 -1.63
CA THR A 18 10.82 16.59 -0.22
C THR A 18 9.68 15.99 0.59
N LEU A 19 9.17 14.83 0.19
CA LEU A 19 8.44 13.98 1.12
C LEU A 19 9.46 13.26 2.00
N PRO A 20 9.30 13.23 3.33
CA PRO A 20 10.23 12.55 4.21
C PRO A 20 10.25 11.07 3.86
N ALA A 21 11.45 10.55 3.60
CA ALA A 21 11.78 9.14 3.40
C ALA A 21 11.61 8.36 4.71
N ALA A 22 10.40 8.36 5.27
CA ALA A 22 10.03 7.54 6.40
C ALA A 22 9.97 6.09 5.93
N ALA A 23 11.04 5.34 6.20
CA ALA A 23 11.14 3.88 6.26
C ALA A 23 9.90 3.17 5.71
N GLN A 24 9.82 3.12 4.38
CA GLN A 24 8.63 2.70 3.71
C GLN A 24 8.51 1.16 3.79
N LYS A 25 7.78 0.65 4.79
CA LYS A 25 7.21 -0.72 4.86
C LYS A 25 6.16 -0.94 3.74
N TYR A 26 6.47 -0.49 2.52
CA TYR A 26 5.54 -0.27 1.43
C TYR A 26 5.58 -1.49 0.54
N ARG A 27 4.61 -2.38 0.77
CA ARG A 27 4.35 -3.52 -0.10
C ARG A 27 3.32 -3.06 -1.14
N THR A 28 3.80 -2.82 -2.36
CA THR A 28 2.96 -2.54 -3.52
C THR A 28 2.75 -3.83 -4.30
N ALA A 29 1.51 -4.13 -4.66
CA ALA A 29 1.14 -5.24 -5.52
C ALA A 29 0.29 -4.73 -6.68
N LEU A 30 0.59 -5.17 -7.89
CA LEU A 30 -0.18 -4.85 -9.10
C LEU A 30 -0.68 -6.15 -9.71
N GLY A 31 -1.90 -6.14 -10.24
CA GLY A 31 -2.50 -7.35 -10.73
C GLY A 31 -3.67 -7.15 -11.66
N VAL A 32 -4.17 -8.29 -12.10
CA VAL A 32 -5.40 -8.40 -12.86
C VAL A 32 -6.50 -8.91 -11.94
N ARG A 33 -7.73 -8.46 -12.19
CA ARG A 33 -8.94 -8.86 -11.48
C ARG A 33 -9.98 -9.27 -12.51
N LEU A 34 -10.46 -10.50 -12.38
CA LEU A 34 -11.40 -11.12 -13.30
C LEU A 34 -12.69 -11.38 -12.54
N GLY A 35 -13.76 -10.68 -12.92
CA GLY A 35 -15.09 -10.88 -12.35
C GLY A 35 -16.05 -11.48 -13.36
N SER A 36 -17.27 -11.80 -12.90
CA SER A 36 -18.32 -12.30 -13.80
C SER A 36 -18.69 -11.23 -14.84
N GLY A 37 -18.23 -11.42 -16.08
CA GLY A 37 -18.44 -10.52 -17.21
C GLY A 37 -17.73 -9.17 -17.11
N ASN A 38 -16.64 -9.06 -16.33
CA ASN A 38 -15.82 -7.84 -16.26
C ASN A 38 -14.34 -8.17 -16.09
N TYR A 39 -13.49 -7.30 -16.64
CA TYR A 39 -12.04 -7.38 -16.53
C TYR A 39 -11.55 -6.14 -15.82
N GLY A 40 -10.55 -6.28 -14.95
CA GLY A 40 -10.02 -5.15 -14.24
C GLY A 40 -8.54 -5.27 -13.95
N LEU A 41 -7.96 -4.13 -13.62
CA LEU A 41 -6.64 -4.02 -13.05
C LEU A 41 -6.78 -3.61 -11.59
N THR A 42 -5.94 -4.15 -10.74
CA THR A 42 -5.91 -3.85 -9.30
C THR A 42 -4.51 -3.44 -8.89
N ALA A 43 -4.43 -2.40 -8.07
CA ALA A 43 -3.21 -1.90 -7.47
C ALA A 43 -3.43 -1.78 -5.96
N GLN A 44 -2.69 -2.56 -5.19
CA GLN A 44 -2.78 -2.57 -3.73
C GLN A 44 -1.49 -2.01 -3.12
N GLN A 45 -1.64 -1.09 -2.19
CA GLN A 45 -0.56 -0.45 -1.45
C GLN A 45 -0.77 -0.68 0.05
N LYS A 46 0.21 -1.31 0.70
CA LYS A 46 0.21 -1.41 2.17
C LYS A 46 0.47 -0.04 2.80
N ILE A 47 -0.45 0.40 3.66
CA ILE A 47 -0.38 1.68 4.38
C ILE A 47 -0.10 1.48 5.88
N PHE A 48 -0.63 0.42 6.48
CA PHE A 48 -0.36 0.02 7.86
C PHE A 48 -0.11 -1.49 7.94
N GLU A 49 0.27 -2.00 9.12
CA GLU A 49 0.65 -3.42 9.27
C GLU A 49 -0.43 -4.41 8.82
N LYS A 50 -1.70 -4.07 9.07
CA LYS A 50 -2.89 -4.86 8.74
C LYS A 50 -3.86 -4.12 7.81
N THR A 51 -3.46 -2.98 7.24
CA THR A 51 -4.35 -2.16 6.39
C THR A 51 -3.69 -1.84 5.06
N THR A 52 -4.44 -2.02 3.98
CA THR A 52 -4.06 -1.70 2.60
C THR A 52 -5.02 -0.67 2.01
N LEU A 53 -4.51 0.09 1.05
CA LEU A 53 -5.29 0.89 0.12
C LEU A 53 -5.27 0.17 -1.23
N GLU A 54 -6.44 -0.10 -1.80
CA GLU A 54 -6.58 -0.74 -3.11
C GLU A 54 -7.26 0.23 -4.10
N GLY A 55 -6.66 0.38 -5.27
CA GLY A 55 -7.29 0.99 -6.44
C GLY A 55 -7.63 -0.07 -7.47
N ILE A 56 -8.85 -0.03 -8.01
CA ILE A 56 -9.31 -0.97 -9.03
C ILE A 56 -9.82 -0.18 -10.23
N ALA A 57 -9.34 -0.52 -11.41
CA ALA A 57 -9.93 -0.05 -12.67
C ALA A 57 -10.69 -1.22 -13.30
N LEU A 58 -12.01 -1.10 -13.44
CA LEU A 58 -12.90 -2.10 -14.02
C LEU A 58 -13.37 -1.67 -15.41
N LEU A 59 -13.28 -2.61 -16.34
CA LEU A 59 -13.69 -2.51 -17.73
C LEU A 59 -14.76 -3.58 -17.97
N ARG A 60 -15.95 -3.12 -18.35
CA ARG A 60 -17.07 -3.94 -18.84
C ARG A 60 -17.41 -3.45 -20.25
N SER A 61 -18.12 -4.25 -21.04
CA SER A 61 -18.48 -3.92 -22.45
C SER A 61 -19.08 -2.51 -22.65
N ARG A 62 -19.78 -1.98 -21.63
CA ARG A 62 -20.47 -0.68 -21.65
C ARG A 62 -20.15 0.24 -20.47
N GLU A 63 -19.25 -0.15 -19.58
CA GLU A 63 -18.99 0.56 -18.32
C GLU A 63 -17.49 0.59 -18.03
N VAL A 64 -16.97 1.76 -17.70
CA VAL A 64 -15.61 1.92 -17.18
C VAL A 64 -15.70 2.59 -15.81
N THR A 65 -15.19 1.91 -14.79
CA THR A 65 -15.35 2.33 -13.40
C THR A 65 -14.02 2.25 -12.67
N GLY A 66 -13.69 3.30 -11.91
CA GLY A 66 -12.58 3.32 -10.97
C GLY A 66 -13.11 3.19 -9.55
N THR A 67 -12.52 2.31 -8.76
CA THR A 67 -12.85 2.08 -7.35
C THR A 67 -11.62 2.33 -6.48
N VAL A 68 -11.82 2.94 -5.31
CA VAL A 68 -10.81 3.06 -4.26
C VAL A 68 -11.36 2.46 -2.98
N LEU A 69 -10.60 1.55 -2.37
CA LEU A 69 -10.97 0.80 -1.16
C LEU A 69 -9.88 0.88 -0.11
N ILE A 70 -10.27 0.97 1.15
CA ILE A 70 -9.40 0.69 2.29
C ILE A 70 -9.78 -0.67 2.84
N GLU A 71 -8.80 -1.55 3.01
CA GLU A 71 -9.02 -2.93 3.41
C GLU A 71 -8.21 -3.28 4.65
N ARG A 72 -8.79 -4.09 5.54
CA ARG A 72 -8.11 -4.63 6.72
C ARG A 72 -8.01 -6.14 6.64
N HIS A 73 -6.80 -6.64 6.92
CA HIS A 73 -6.39 -8.03 6.73
C HIS A 73 -6.24 -8.78 8.05
N PHE A 74 -6.67 -10.03 8.08
CA PHE A 74 -6.65 -10.93 9.23
C PHE A 74 -6.12 -12.31 8.82
N PRO A 75 -5.12 -12.85 9.54
CA PRO A 75 -4.58 -14.17 9.23
C PRO A 75 -5.57 -15.28 9.63
N ILE A 76 -5.73 -16.28 8.75
CA ILE A 76 -6.50 -17.51 9.04
C ILE A 76 -5.53 -18.63 9.41
N LEU A 77 -4.60 -18.93 8.50
CA LEU A 77 -3.66 -20.05 8.57
C LEU A 77 -2.26 -19.51 8.29
N GLY A 78 -1.63 -19.01 9.36
CA GLY A 78 -0.31 -18.39 9.29
C GLY A 78 -0.27 -17.10 8.46
N PRO A 79 0.93 -16.62 8.08
CA PRO A 79 1.08 -15.38 7.31
C PRO A 79 0.60 -15.47 5.86
N SER A 80 0.46 -16.69 5.32
CA SER A 80 0.20 -16.94 3.91
C SER A 80 -1.27 -16.81 3.54
N LEU A 81 -2.20 -17.27 4.37
CA LEU A 81 -3.64 -17.20 4.09
C LEU A 81 -4.30 -16.17 5.00
N ASN A 82 -4.86 -15.12 4.41
CA ASN A 82 -5.55 -14.05 5.13
C ASN A 82 -6.96 -13.87 4.56
N TYR A 83 -7.91 -13.43 5.38
CA TYR A 83 -9.12 -12.79 4.88
C TYR A 83 -9.02 -11.29 5.08
N TYR A 84 -9.80 -10.55 4.32
CA TYR A 84 -9.89 -9.12 4.44
C TYR A 84 -11.31 -8.64 4.26
N PHE A 85 -11.59 -7.50 4.89
CA PHE A 85 -12.78 -6.72 4.62
C PHE A 85 -12.36 -5.29 4.30
N GLY A 86 -13.08 -4.66 3.39
CA GLY A 86 -12.80 -3.31 2.96
C GLY A 86 -14.07 -2.54 2.69
N ALA A 87 -13.92 -1.23 2.68
CA ALA A 87 -14.95 -0.29 2.29
C ALA A 87 -14.34 0.80 1.43
N GLY A 88 -15.14 1.34 0.52
CA GLY A 88 -14.67 2.23 -0.51
C GLY A 88 -15.79 2.89 -1.28
N ALA A 89 -15.39 3.54 -2.37
CA ALA A 89 -16.32 4.15 -3.30
C ALA A 89 -15.81 3.95 -4.72
N HIS A 90 -16.74 3.95 -5.66
CA HIS A 90 -16.46 3.91 -7.08
C HIS A 90 -17.10 5.07 -7.81
N ALA A 91 -16.47 5.44 -8.92
CA ALA A 91 -16.98 6.40 -9.87
C ALA A 91 -16.55 5.99 -11.28
N GLY A 92 -17.40 6.24 -12.26
CA GLY A 92 -17.18 5.76 -13.60
C GLY A 92 -18.12 6.39 -14.61
N ARG A 93 -18.07 5.83 -15.82
CA ARG A 93 -18.95 6.22 -16.91
C ARG A 93 -19.55 4.98 -17.56
N HIS A 94 -20.87 5.00 -17.65
CA HIS A 94 -21.64 4.08 -18.46
C HIS A 94 -21.94 4.71 -19.82
N LYS A 95 -21.95 3.90 -20.89
CA LYS A 95 -22.21 4.41 -22.24
C LYS A 95 -23.63 4.94 -22.42
N ASP A 96 -24.60 4.31 -21.76
CA ASP A 96 -26.03 4.61 -21.94
C ASP A 96 -26.56 5.65 -20.93
N PHE A 97 -26.09 5.66 -19.68
CA PHE A 97 -26.63 6.52 -18.59
C PHE A 97 -25.69 7.66 -18.14
N GLY A 98 -24.46 7.72 -18.67
CA GLY A 98 -23.50 8.76 -18.29
C GLY A 98 -22.73 8.44 -17.02
N ALA A 99 -22.66 9.36 -16.06
CA ALA A 99 -21.81 9.22 -14.88
C ALA A 99 -22.43 8.25 -13.86
N VAL A 100 -21.67 7.23 -13.47
CA VAL A 100 -22.07 6.25 -12.44
C VAL A 100 -21.18 6.39 -11.23
N GLY A 101 -21.70 6.10 -10.04
CA GLY A 101 -20.92 6.15 -8.82
C GLY A 101 -21.69 5.65 -7.61
N GLY A 102 -20.92 5.26 -6.60
CA GLY A 102 -21.46 4.54 -5.47
C GLY A 102 -20.47 4.25 -4.36
N PHE A 103 -20.98 3.56 -3.34
CA PHE A 103 -20.17 3.03 -2.25
C PHE A 103 -20.00 1.52 -2.42
N ASP A 104 -18.84 1.03 -2.03
CA ASP A 104 -18.50 -0.39 -2.10
C ASP A 104 -18.13 -0.89 -0.72
N ALA A 105 -18.63 -2.07 -0.38
CA ALA A 105 -18.00 -2.92 0.61
C ALA A 105 -17.32 -4.09 -0.12
N MET A 106 -16.29 -4.65 0.49
CA MET A 106 -15.55 -5.79 -0.05
C MET A 106 -15.24 -6.76 1.06
N VAL A 107 -15.35 -8.05 0.77
CA VAL A 107 -14.87 -9.13 1.61
C VAL A 107 -14.20 -10.16 0.74
N GLY A 108 -13.05 -10.67 1.17
CA GLY A 108 -12.30 -11.63 0.37
C GLY A 108 -11.32 -12.44 1.17
N ALA A 109 -10.80 -13.47 0.53
CA ALA A 109 -9.67 -14.26 1.01
C ALA A 109 -8.49 -14.08 0.06
N GLU A 110 -7.30 -13.88 0.62
CA GLU A 110 -6.05 -13.80 -0.12
C GLU A 110 -5.08 -14.90 0.32
N TRP A 111 -4.44 -15.51 -0.67
CA TRP A 111 -3.37 -16.47 -0.49
C TRP A 111 -2.07 -15.91 -1.08
N LYS A 112 -1.13 -15.61 -0.19
CA LYS A 112 0.24 -15.21 -0.50
C LYS A 112 1.07 -16.46 -0.72
N LEU A 113 1.55 -16.64 -1.95
CA LEU A 113 2.45 -17.73 -2.27
C LEU A 113 3.79 -17.52 -1.55
N PRO A 114 4.29 -18.49 -0.76
CA PRO A 114 5.53 -18.31 0.02
C PRO A 114 6.78 -18.29 -0.87
N ILE A 115 6.74 -19.01 -2.00
CA ILE A 115 7.87 -19.18 -2.91
C ILE A 115 7.89 -18.10 -4.00
N LEU A 116 6.71 -17.75 -4.53
CA LEU A 116 6.56 -16.82 -5.64
C LEU A 116 6.04 -15.46 -5.14
N PRO A 117 6.45 -14.34 -5.77
CA PRO A 117 5.98 -13.00 -5.43
C PRO A 117 4.55 -12.72 -5.92
N PHE A 118 3.66 -13.71 -5.85
CA PHE A 118 2.27 -13.60 -6.29
C PHE A 118 1.30 -13.76 -5.11
N VAL A 119 0.19 -13.04 -5.21
CA VAL A 119 -0.96 -13.12 -4.31
C VAL A 119 -2.17 -13.46 -5.16
N VAL A 120 -2.86 -14.53 -4.80
CA VAL A 120 -4.14 -14.89 -5.40
C VAL A 120 -5.22 -14.49 -4.41
N ALA A 121 -6.28 -13.81 -4.85
CA ALA A 121 -7.39 -13.46 -3.99
C ALA A 121 -8.73 -13.76 -4.64
N ALA A 122 -9.69 -14.18 -3.85
CA ALA A 122 -11.08 -14.34 -4.24
C ALA A 122 -11.92 -13.42 -3.37
N ASP A 123 -12.76 -12.59 -3.99
CA ASP A 123 -13.45 -11.54 -3.30
C ASP A 123 -14.87 -11.29 -3.81
N PHE A 124 -15.67 -10.71 -2.94
CA PHE A 124 -17.06 -10.37 -3.10
C PHE A 124 -17.23 -8.88 -2.75
N LYS A 125 -17.75 -8.08 -3.67
CA LYS A 125 -17.79 -6.62 -3.55
C LYS A 125 -19.23 -6.07 -3.64
N PRO A 126 -20.06 -6.22 -2.60
CA PRO A 126 -21.39 -5.60 -2.57
C PRO A 126 -21.28 -4.08 -2.77
N SER A 127 -22.01 -3.55 -3.75
CA SER A 127 -21.93 -2.15 -4.15
C SER A 127 -23.29 -1.49 -4.20
N PHE A 128 -23.38 -0.31 -3.60
CA PHE A 128 -24.56 0.54 -3.58
C PHE A 128 -24.39 1.64 -4.62
N GLU A 129 -25.28 1.68 -5.61
CA GLU A 129 -25.23 2.67 -6.70
C GLU A 129 -26.21 3.81 -6.42
N LEU A 130 -25.77 5.06 -6.56
CA LEU A 130 -26.61 6.23 -6.29
C LEU A 130 -27.41 6.72 -7.51
N ASN A 131 -26.92 6.44 -8.72
CA ASN A 131 -27.42 7.05 -9.97
C ASN A 131 -27.97 6.02 -10.97
N ASN A 132 -28.23 4.79 -10.53
CA ASN A 132 -28.76 3.72 -11.38
C ASN A 132 -30.04 3.14 -10.73
N ASP A 133 -30.93 2.60 -11.56
CA ASP A 133 -32.18 1.96 -11.12
C ASP A 133 -31.92 0.73 -10.22
N GLU A 134 -30.78 0.08 -10.41
CA GLU A 134 -30.32 -1.03 -9.57
C GLU A 134 -29.41 -0.51 -8.44
N TRP A 135 -30.04 -0.17 -7.33
CA TRP A 135 -29.38 0.38 -6.14
C TRP A 135 -28.36 -0.55 -5.47
N LEU A 136 -28.37 -1.87 -5.76
CA LEU A 136 -27.50 -2.85 -5.10
C LEU A 136 -27.00 -3.92 -6.09
N ARG A 137 -25.67 -4.08 -6.19
CA ARG A 137 -25.03 -5.11 -7.02
C ARG A 137 -24.09 -5.97 -6.18
N PHE A 138 -23.89 -7.21 -6.61
CA PHE A 138 -23.10 -8.22 -5.89
C PHE A 138 -22.01 -8.87 -6.75
N PRO A 139 -21.05 -8.11 -7.29
CA PRO A 139 -19.96 -8.67 -8.09
C PRO A 139 -19.03 -9.55 -7.26
N THR A 140 -18.73 -10.74 -7.79
CA THR A 140 -17.64 -11.62 -7.37
C THR A 140 -16.47 -11.49 -8.33
N ALA A 141 -15.24 -11.61 -7.82
CA ALA A 141 -14.04 -11.60 -8.63
C ALA A 141 -12.92 -12.46 -8.05
N VAL A 142 -12.01 -12.88 -8.94
CA VAL A 142 -10.74 -13.49 -8.60
C VAL A 142 -9.64 -12.57 -9.11
N SER A 143 -8.62 -12.31 -8.30
CA SER A 143 -7.49 -11.47 -8.63
C SER A 143 -6.17 -12.20 -8.46
N VAL A 144 -5.22 -11.85 -9.33
CA VAL A 144 -3.83 -12.31 -9.24
C VAL A 144 -2.95 -11.07 -9.26
N ARG A 145 -2.20 -10.85 -8.18
CA ARG A 145 -1.37 -9.67 -7.97
C ARG A 145 0.10 -10.06 -7.81
N TYR A 146 0.98 -9.41 -8.55
CA TYR A 146 2.43 -9.49 -8.40
C TYR A 146 2.92 -8.45 -7.41
N VAL A 147 3.74 -8.86 -6.44
CA VAL A 147 4.33 -8.00 -5.41
C VAL A 147 5.63 -7.40 -5.95
N LEU A 148 5.62 -6.08 -6.19
CA LEU A 148 6.75 -5.36 -6.80
C LEU A 148 7.89 -5.11 -5.82
N ILE A 149 7.56 -4.72 -4.59
CA ILE A 149 8.53 -4.31 -3.58
C ILE A 149 8.61 -5.39 -2.51
N LYS A 150 9.71 -6.14 -2.53
CA LYS A 150 10.06 -7.12 -1.50
C LYS A 150 10.84 -6.39 -0.40
N GLU A 151 10.36 -6.52 0.83
CA GLU A 151 10.98 -6.04 2.06
C GLU A 151 12.50 -6.31 2.06
N LYS A 152 13.31 -5.23 2.13
CA LYS A 152 14.75 -5.35 2.38
C LYS A 152 15.01 -4.98 3.84
N THR A 153 14.80 -5.94 4.73
CA THR A 153 15.27 -5.91 6.11
C THR A 153 16.80 -5.97 6.10
N SER A 154 17.52 -4.85 6.05
CA SER A 154 18.88 -4.67 6.64
C SER A 154 19.53 -3.34 6.20
N PHE A 155 19.21 -2.23 6.87
CA PHE A 155 20.08 -1.04 6.82
C PHE A 155 20.10 -0.25 8.14
N MET A 156 19.05 -0.34 8.95
CA MET A 156 18.95 0.40 10.21
C MET A 156 19.58 -0.32 11.43
N GLY A 157 20.14 -1.53 11.23
CA GLY A 157 20.92 -2.23 12.26
C GLY A 157 22.36 -1.72 12.38
N GLY A 158 23.00 -1.32 11.27
CA GLY A 158 24.42 -0.95 11.25
C GLY A 158 24.75 0.42 11.85
N ILE A 159 23.76 1.30 12.00
CA ILE A 159 23.98 2.67 12.49
C ILE A 159 23.79 2.76 14.01
N PHE A 160 22.84 2.00 14.57
CA PHE A 160 22.61 1.92 16.02
C PHE A 160 23.63 1.04 16.75
N GLU A 161 24.28 0.11 16.06
CA GLU A 161 25.36 -0.71 16.63
C GLU A 161 26.67 0.08 16.73
N ARG A 162 26.94 0.97 15.77
CA ARG A 162 28.13 1.83 15.76
C ARG A 162 28.16 2.85 16.90
N ASP A 163 27.00 3.24 17.43
CA ASP A 163 26.89 4.19 18.54
C ASP A 163 26.94 3.50 19.92
N LYS A 164 26.52 2.22 20.01
CA LYS A 164 26.70 1.40 21.21
C LYS A 164 28.15 0.97 21.43
N ASP A 165 28.88 0.62 20.37
CA ASP A 165 30.29 0.23 20.47
C ASP A 165 31.19 1.41 20.86
N LYS A 166 30.97 2.60 20.28
CA LYS A 166 31.70 3.83 20.67
C LYS A 166 31.48 4.22 22.14
N LYS A 167 30.29 3.96 22.70
CA LYS A 167 30.01 4.20 24.13
C LYS A 167 30.64 3.15 25.04
N ARG A 168 30.76 1.88 24.59
CA ARG A 168 31.42 0.81 25.34
C ARG A 168 32.94 1.01 25.40
N ASP A 169 33.57 1.43 24.31
CA ASP A 169 35.01 1.67 24.27
C ASP A 169 35.43 2.88 25.13
N LYS A 170 34.69 4.00 25.06
CA LYS A 170 34.95 5.16 25.93
C LYS A 170 34.78 4.86 27.42
N LYS A 171 33.92 3.89 27.80
CA LYS A 171 33.71 3.51 29.20
C LYS A 171 34.83 2.61 29.72
N LYS A 172 35.40 1.73 28.87
CA LYS A 172 36.58 0.89 29.21
C LYS A 172 37.88 1.70 29.32
N GLU A 173 38.02 2.77 28.54
CA GLU A 173 39.20 3.64 28.58
C GLU A 173 39.23 4.51 29.85
N LYS A 174 38.08 5.10 30.24
CA LYS A 174 37.96 5.86 31.50
C LYS A 174 38.14 5.03 32.76
N SER A 175 37.76 3.75 32.77
CA SER A 175 38.00 2.88 33.93
C SER A 175 39.46 2.46 34.08
N ARG A 176 40.27 2.54 33.02
CA ARG A 176 41.70 2.21 33.05
C ARG A 176 42.58 3.39 33.45
N SER A 177 42.19 4.63 33.15
CA SER A 177 42.99 5.82 33.54
C SER A 177 42.67 6.37 34.94
N GLY A 178 41.57 5.96 35.57
CA GLY A 178 41.14 6.46 36.88
C GLY A 178 41.53 5.59 38.08
N GLY A 179 42.15 4.42 37.86
CA GLY A 179 42.45 3.44 38.91
C GLY A 179 43.90 3.42 39.42
N GLY A 180 44.75 4.35 38.98
CA GLY A 180 46.20 4.26 39.16
C GLY A 180 46.84 5.35 40.01
N LEU A 181 46.19 5.87 41.05
CA LEU A 181 46.80 6.87 41.95
C LEU A 181 46.27 6.79 43.39
N PHE A 182 46.17 5.61 44.00
CA PHE A 182 46.20 5.49 45.48
C PHE A 182 46.62 4.07 45.86
N GLY A 183 47.83 3.94 46.41
CA GLY A 183 48.35 2.69 46.96
C GLY A 183 49.73 2.98 47.58
N ASN A 184 49.77 2.97 48.91
CA ASN A 184 50.90 3.21 49.81
C ASN A 184 52.26 2.67 49.35
#